data_AF-A0A1J1IQ13-F1
#
_entry.id   AF-A0A1J1IQ13-F1
#
_cell.length_a   1.000
_cell.length_b   1.000
_cell.length_c   1.000
_cell.angle_alpha   90.00
_cell.angle_beta   90.00
_cell.angle_gamma   90.00
#
_symmetry.space_group_name_H-M   'P 1'
#
loop_
_entity.id
_entity.type
_entity.pdbx_description
1 polymer ?
#
loop_
_entity_poly.entity_id
_entity_poly.type
_entity_poly.pdbx_seq_one_letter_code
_entity_poly.pdbx_strand_id
1 'polypeptide(L)'
;MSNLEVSSDNTFLQLPESLTTSPSQSTFMAEEDASICPLLPNTSSPQLDFNHPLTPSTGNDINSDAPDDPIELDDSSSSSSGIGMGIGGIAGIGNVSAYHHLRKNGDVIKQENGKHGKINYDYLNALNVPITKDIPSFVSWNWPMIRKITFYLFLSGIIAMLSVVAAMIYQLPKTCNPETPWYQGSAFYEIFPASFKDSNSNGIGDLRGLASQVSYFQNLSIGAVRLNSIFASKQYPESFREIETLMEISKDLGTVNDLEFLISVLHEKNISLILDLPLYPVYQPLITEVSDELADEILKVVDLVDVFLDVSNGTQKIEKQVLEVLNGKLKPSENGPWIHWSINGVDRIGRVSSGISPDASLAATLMEIMLPGTPSIFYGDEISMALSHDPKNEHKESKHMHHLPTMSFRNDGSFTGPLSLPWLPKSASVSYQHLKYVIDAITLRKTTPSIYKNSVSKDGNEAHGNTHIRASKNDLVIIERIYPRRNTFVSITNLGPDDLTVDISALFYSGELVLGSAKHSKVFFNNFKIRSLETVIVKLDK
;
A
#
# COMPACT_ATOMS: atom_id res chain seq x y z
N MET A 1 -53.20 -36.01 24.78
CA MET A 1 -52.23 -37.13 24.87
C MET A 1 -50.85 -36.49 24.94
N SER A 2 -50.32 -36.11 26.11
CA SER A 2 -49.70 -36.91 27.19
C SER A 2 -48.31 -37.46 26.84
N ASN A 3 -47.36 -37.18 27.76
CA ASN A 3 -45.91 -37.52 27.87
C ASN A 3 -45.00 -36.38 27.38
N LEU A 4 -44.29 -35.55 28.17
CA LEU A 4 -43.69 -35.59 29.54
C LEU A 4 -42.47 -36.53 29.72
N GLU A 5 -41.32 -35.89 30.01
CA GLU A 5 -40.03 -36.29 30.69
C GLU A 5 -38.83 -35.70 29.89
N VAL A 6 -38.03 -34.71 30.31
CA VAL A 6 -37.30 -34.28 31.54
C VAL A 6 -35.91 -34.92 31.72
N SER A 7 -34.92 -34.06 32.05
CA SER A 7 -33.61 -34.27 32.70
C SER A 7 -32.39 -34.17 31.77
N SER A 8 -31.29 -33.44 32.04
CA SER A 8 -30.74 -32.83 33.27
C SER A 8 -29.74 -31.71 32.94
N ASP A 9 -29.79 -30.62 33.70
CA ASP A 9 -28.72 -29.61 33.85
C ASP A 9 -27.44 -30.20 34.45
N ASN A 10 -26.29 -29.55 34.19
CA ASN A 10 -25.33 -29.16 35.23
C ASN A 10 -24.37 -28.05 34.75
N THR A 11 -24.52 -26.90 35.39
CA THR A 11 -23.64 -25.74 35.51
C THR A 11 -22.26 -26.06 36.09
N PHE A 12 -21.18 -25.34 35.70
CA PHE A 12 -20.03 -24.87 36.54
C PHE A 12 -19.12 -23.99 35.64
N LEU A 13 -19.09 -22.65 35.78
CA LEU A 13 -18.25 -21.77 36.64
C LEU A 13 -16.72 -21.78 36.35
N GLN A 14 -16.25 -20.61 35.89
CA GLN A 14 -14.98 -19.88 36.15
C GLN A 14 -13.58 -20.50 35.92
N LEU A 15 -12.82 -19.85 35.00
CA LEU A 15 -11.40 -19.38 34.96
C LEU A 15 -10.38 -19.91 36.00
N PRO A 16 -9.05 -19.73 35.79
CA PRO A 16 -8.21 -19.74 34.57
C PRO A 16 -6.96 -20.66 34.75
N GLU A 17 -6.26 -21.05 33.67
CA GLU A 17 -4.86 -21.48 33.85
C GLU A 17 -3.99 -21.25 32.61
N SER A 18 -2.92 -20.53 32.88
CA SER A 18 -1.75 -20.24 32.08
C SER A 18 -0.90 -21.49 31.80
N LEU A 19 -0.07 -21.40 30.75
CA LEU A 19 1.16 -22.18 30.51
C LEU A 19 1.00 -23.64 30.04
N THR A 20 1.02 -23.84 28.72
CA THR A 20 1.99 -24.74 28.08
C THR A 20 2.21 -24.30 26.61
N THR A 21 3.23 -23.48 26.42
CA THR A 21 3.81 -23.15 25.12
C THR A 21 4.78 -24.23 24.66
N SER A 22 4.81 -24.54 23.36
CA SER A 22 6.04 -24.70 22.59
C SER A 22 5.77 -24.50 21.09
N PRO A 23 6.75 -23.99 20.32
CA PRO A 23 6.50 -22.85 19.43
C PRO A 23 6.76 -23.16 17.95
N SER A 24 5.87 -22.69 17.08
CA SER A 24 6.14 -22.51 15.66
C SER A 24 5.22 -21.43 15.07
N GLN A 25 5.13 -20.28 15.75
CA GLN A 25 4.57 -19.09 15.12
C GLN A 25 5.66 -18.38 14.33
N SER A 26 5.62 -18.64 13.02
CA SER A 26 6.09 -17.74 11.99
C SER A 26 5.59 -16.33 12.30
N THR A 27 6.51 -15.40 12.45
CA THR A 27 6.27 -13.97 12.64
C THR A 27 5.48 -13.41 11.46
N PHE A 28 4.15 -13.48 11.53
CA PHE A 28 3.26 -12.74 10.63
C PHE A 28 3.30 -11.28 11.08
N MET A 29 3.93 -10.44 10.27
CA MET A 29 3.84 -8.98 10.41
C MET A 29 2.40 -8.56 10.15
N ALA A 30 1.86 -7.75 11.06
CA ALA A 30 0.61 -7.04 10.86
C ALA A 30 0.70 -6.14 9.62
N GLU A 31 -0.44 -5.98 8.94
CA GLU A 31 -0.64 -5.17 7.73
C GLU A 31 0.09 -3.82 7.84
N GLU A 32 1.24 -3.71 7.18
CA GLU A 32 1.95 -2.45 6.99
C GLU A 32 1.17 -1.58 6.02
N ASP A 33 0.77 -0.37 6.46
CA ASP A 33 0.37 0.70 5.57
C ASP A 33 1.40 0.84 4.43
N ALA A 34 0.91 0.65 3.20
CA ALA A 34 1.74 0.45 2.03
C ALA A 34 2.60 1.69 1.71
N SER A 35 3.90 1.58 1.95
CA SER A 35 4.86 2.66 1.71
C SER A 35 5.71 2.41 0.43
N ILE A 36 6.19 3.40 -0.29
CA ILE A 36 6.87 3.26 -1.59
C ILE A 36 8.40 3.13 -1.46
N CYS A 37 8.95 3.08 -0.24
CA CYS A 37 10.39 3.08 0.02
C CYS A 37 10.72 2.28 1.30
N PRO A 38 11.98 1.87 1.51
CA PRO A 38 12.38 1.11 2.70
C PRO A 38 12.29 2.00 3.94
N LEU A 39 11.24 1.79 4.76
CA LEU A 39 11.09 2.43 6.05
C LEU A 39 11.93 1.71 7.10
N LEU A 40 12.47 2.46 8.06
CA LEU A 40 12.89 1.88 9.33
C LEU A 40 11.64 1.40 10.08
N PRO A 41 11.62 0.18 10.64
CA PRO A 41 10.51 -0.26 11.46
C PRO A 41 10.40 0.65 12.69
N ASN A 42 9.24 1.31 12.85
CA ASN A 42 8.87 1.98 14.10
C ASN A 42 8.48 0.90 15.12
N THR A 43 9.46 0.19 15.66
CA THR A 43 9.25 -0.63 16.86
C THR A 43 10.17 -0.11 17.96
N SER A 44 9.57 0.37 19.04
CA SER A 44 10.28 0.39 20.33
C SER A 44 10.72 -1.04 20.61
N SER A 45 12.02 -1.24 20.75
CA SER A 45 12.63 -2.55 21.00
C SER A 45 11.97 -3.21 22.22
N PRO A 46 11.61 -4.49 22.20
CA PRO A 46 11.31 -5.21 23.43
C PRO A 46 12.57 -5.23 24.29
N GLN A 47 12.44 -5.06 25.61
CA GLN A 47 13.58 -5.23 26.51
C GLN A 47 14.17 -6.64 26.34
N LEU A 48 15.44 -6.70 25.96
CA LEU A 48 16.23 -7.93 25.91
C LEU A 48 16.64 -8.29 27.34
N ASP A 49 15.87 -9.16 27.99
CA ASP A 49 16.29 -9.84 29.23
C ASP A 49 17.27 -10.97 28.87
N PHE A 50 18.56 -10.73 29.06
CA PHE A 50 19.60 -11.74 28.94
C PHE A 50 19.65 -12.59 30.22
N ASN A 51 18.92 -13.69 30.26
CA ASN A 51 19.17 -14.75 31.25
C ASN A 51 20.32 -15.64 30.77
N HIS A 52 21.45 -15.56 31.47
CA HIS A 52 22.62 -16.40 31.26
C HIS A 52 22.33 -17.85 31.74
N PRO A 53 22.76 -18.92 31.01
CA PRO A 53 22.35 -20.29 31.30
C PRO A 53 23.06 -20.96 32.50
N LEU A 54 23.39 -20.22 33.55
CA LEU A 54 23.98 -20.75 34.80
C LEU A 54 23.58 -19.94 36.05
N THR A 55 22.34 -19.49 36.15
CA THR A 55 21.78 -19.01 37.43
C THR A 55 21.29 -20.21 38.26
N PRO A 56 21.86 -20.48 39.45
CA PRO A 56 21.42 -21.61 40.26
C PRO A 56 20.05 -21.31 40.89
N SER A 57 19.10 -22.22 40.67
CA SER A 57 17.82 -22.26 41.37
C SER A 57 18.06 -22.51 42.85
N THR A 58 17.82 -21.51 43.69
CA THR A 58 17.71 -21.71 45.14
C THR A 58 16.24 -21.74 45.51
N GLY A 59 15.77 -22.94 45.83
CA GLY A 59 14.48 -23.17 46.45
C GLY A 59 14.48 -22.59 47.86
N ASN A 60 13.38 -21.93 48.20
CA ASN A 60 13.06 -21.57 49.57
C ASN A 60 12.58 -22.82 50.31
N ASP A 61 13.19 -23.12 51.46
CA ASP A 61 12.53 -23.80 52.57
C ASP A 61 13.02 -23.24 53.93
N ILE A 62 12.16 -22.44 54.55
CA ILE A 62 11.67 -22.49 55.94
C ILE A 62 12.64 -22.33 57.16
N ASN A 63 12.30 -21.32 57.99
CA ASN A 63 12.46 -21.11 59.44
C ASN A 63 13.85 -20.81 60.08
N SER A 64 14.00 -19.65 60.73
CA SER A 64 13.72 -19.41 62.18
C SER A 64 14.37 -18.11 62.70
N ASP A 65 13.94 -17.72 63.90
CA ASP A 65 14.02 -16.43 64.58
C ASP A 65 15.41 -15.78 64.85
N ALA A 66 15.37 -14.47 65.12
CA ALA A 66 16.44 -13.53 65.52
C ALA A 66 17.03 -13.82 66.95
N PRO A 67 17.97 -13.05 67.56
CA PRO A 67 18.59 -11.75 67.17
C PRO A 67 20.11 -11.55 67.53
N ASP A 68 20.61 -10.32 67.27
CA ASP A 68 21.73 -9.56 67.89
C ASP A 68 23.23 -9.85 67.57
N ASP A 69 23.80 -8.98 66.72
CA ASP A 69 25.01 -8.12 66.89
C ASP A 69 26.43 -8.72 67.22
N PRO A 70 27.54 -7.97 67.01
CA PRO A 70 28.54 -8.26 65.96
C PRO A 70 29.90 -8.76 66.49
N ILE A 71 30.79 -9.20 65.57
CA ILE A 71 32.28 -9.24 65.59
C ILE A 71 32.83 -10.53 64.95
N GLU A 72 33.48 -10.34 63.79
CA GLU A 72 34.81 -10.81 63.36
C GLU A 72 35.33 -12.26 63.61
N LEU A 73 35.87 -12.85 62.52
CA LEU A 73 37.00 -13.80 62.38
C LEU A 73 36.70 -15.15 61.70
N ASP A 74 37.10 -15.20 60.42
CA ASP A 74 37.92 -16.20 59.73
C ASP A 74 37.94 -17.65 60.22
N ASP A 75 37.66 -18.58 59.30
CA ASP A 75 38.61 -19.67 59.03
C ASP A 75 38.42 -20.33 57.66
N SER A 76 39.41 -21.14 57.30
CA SER A 76 40.06 -21.18 55.98
C SER A 76 40.10 -22.58 55.36
N SER A 77 40.58 -22.62 54.10
CA SER A 77 41.13 -23.76 53.32
C SER A 77 40.11 -24.64 52.56
N SER A 78 40.32 -25.13 51.33
CA SER A 78 41.45 -25.30 50.39
C SER A 78 40.83 -25.55 48.98
N SER A 79 41.43 -25.45 47.78
CA SER A 79 42.77 -25.74 47.28
C SER A 79 42.98 -25.26 45.81
N SER A 80 44.12 -24.57 45.57
CA SER A 80 45.04 -24.42 44.39
C SER A 80 44.55 -24.66 42.94
N SER A 81 44.90 -23.86 41.92
CA SER A 81 46.20 -23.26 41.53
C SER A 81 45.94 -22.08 40.55
N GLY A 82 46.68 -20.96 40.44
CA GLY A 82 47.97 -20.49 40.96
C GLY A 82 48.66 -19.62 39.87
N ILE A 83 49.46 -18.56 40.09
CA ILE A 83 49.97 -17.82 41.25
C ILE A 83 50.43 -16.45 40.68
N GLY A 84 50.07 -15.36 41.35
CA GLY A 84 50.91 -14.16 41.43
C GLY A 84 51.32 -14.00 42.89
N MET A 85 52.59 -13.71 43.18
CA MET A 85 53.02 -13.04 44.41
C MET A 85 54.51 -12.69 44.37
N GLY A 86 54.86 -11.60 45.05
CA GLY A 86 56.23 -11.18 45.35
C GLY A 86 56.70 -11.58 46.76
N ILE A 87 58.03 -11.75 46.84
CA ILE A 87 59.01 -11.41 47.88
C ILE A 87 58.93 -12.04 49.30
N GLY A 88 59.96 -12.86 49.58
CA GLY A 88 60.76 -12.88 50.82
C GLY A 88 60.60 -14.14 51.69
N GLY A 89 61.59 -14.96 52.03
CA GLY A 89 63.04 -15.00 51.78
C GLY A 89 63.66 -16.20 52.52
N ILE A 90 64.98 -16.38 52.35
CA ILE A 90 65.93 -17.22 53.12
C ILE A 90 66.29 -18.61 52.55
N ALA A 91 67.61 -18.71 52.28
CA ALA A 91 68.51 -19.87 52.25
C ALA A 91 68.49 -20.87 51.08
N GLY A 92 69.57 -20.81 50.29
CA GLY A 92 70.39 -22.00 50.04
C GLY A 92 70.29 -22.66 48.65
N ILE A 93 71.36 -22.49 47.88
CA ILE A 93 71.95 -23.47 46.94
C ILE A 93 71.24 -23.68 45.59
N GLY A 94 71.89 -23.20 44.51
CA GLY A 94 72.06 -24.01 43.28
C GLY A 94 71.42 -23.52 41.97
N ASN A 95 72.27 -23.00 41.07
CA ASN A 95 72.17 -23.00 39.61
C ASN A 95 71.22 -22.05 38.85
N VAL A 96 71.79 -20.91 38.47
CA VAL A 96 71.97 -20.37 37.10
C VAL A 96 70.84 -20.60 36.08
N SER A 97 70.12 -19.51 35.76
CA SER A 97 69.87 -19.13 34.36
C SER A 97 69.60 -17.63 34.27
N ALA A 98 70.46 -16.92 33.54
CA ALA A 98 70.46 -15.47 33.45
C ALA A 98 69.50 -14.99 32.36
N TYR A 99 68.52 -14.16 32.73
CA TYR A 99 67.87 -13.24 31.81
C TYR A 99 67.94 -11.83 32.39
N HIS A 100 68.73 -10.96 31.75
CA HIS A 100 68.88 -9.56 32.10
C HIS A 100 67.59 -8.78 31.81
N HIS A 101 66.93 -8.28 32.86
CA HIS A 101 65.86 -7.28 32.73
C HIS A 101 66.48 -5.88 32.86
N LEU A 102 66.17 -4.98 31.92
CA LEU A 102 66.59 -3.59 31.91
C LEU A 102 65.98 -2.83 33.11
N ARG A 103 66.84 -2.22 33.92
CA ARG A 103 66.46 -1.46 35.12
C ARG A 103 65.85 -0.10 34.73
N LYS A 104 64.67 0.20 35.27
CA LYS A 104 64.01 1.52 35.25
C LYS A 104 64.80 2.46 36.18
N ASN A 105 65.43 3.51 35.64
CA ASN A 105 66.00 4.59 36.45
C ASN A 105 64.94 5.68 36.65
N GLY A 106 64.56 5.87 37.91
CA GLY A 106 63.69 6.95 38.35
C GLY A 106 63.74 7.00 39.87
N ASP A 107 64.87 7.41 40.43
CA ASP A 107 64.86 8.10 41.72
C ASP A 107 65.96 9.16 41.76
N VAL A 108 65.50 10.35 42.09
CA VAL A 108 66.20 11.63 42.06
C VAL A 108 66.85 11.84 43.42
N ILE A 109 68.18 11.98 43.46
CA ILE A 109 68.85 12.67 44.57
C ILE A 109 69.31 14.03 44.04
N LYS A 110 68.71 15.07 44.58
CA LYS A 110 69.06 16.48 44.38
C LYS A 110 70.48 16.72 44.89
N GLN A 111 71.32 17.35 44.07
CA GLN A 111 72.31 18.30 44.57
C GLN A 111 72.53 19.41 43.53
N GLU A 112 72.41 20.64 44.03
CA GLU A 112 72.60 21.89 43.32
C GLU A 112 74.06 22.05 42.88
N ASN A 113 74.25 22.46 41.63
CA ASN A 113 74.97 23.68 41.23
C ASN A 113 75.64 23.51 39.86
N GLY A 114 75.28 24.41 38.94
CA GLY A 114 76.24 25.05 38.05
C GLY A 114 76.90 24.23 36.94
N LYS A 115 76.54 24.61 35.70
CA LYS A 115 77.34 24.60 34.47
C LYS A 115 77.45 23.29 33.67
N HIS A 116 77.27 23.48 32.36
CA HIS A 116 77.30 22.52 31.26
C HIS A 116 78.37 21.42 31.38
N GLY A 117 77.92 20.17 31.40
CA GLY A 117 78.77 18.98 31.25
C GLY A 117 78.44 18.21 29.97
N LYS A 118 79.43 18.08 29.09
CA LYS A 118 79.48 17.07 28.02
C LYS A 118 79.42 15.67 28.64
N ILE A 119 78.59 14.78 28.11
CA ILE A 119 78.54 13.38 28.56
C ILE A 119 79.67 12.60 27.88
N ASN A 120 80.45 11.90 28.70
CA ASN A 120 81.64 11.13 28.38
C ASN A 120 81.29 9.68 27.99
N TYR A 121 81.95 9.13 26.97
CA TYR A 121 81.65 7.83 26.33
C TYR A 121 82.38 6.62 26.94
N ASP A 122 82.60 6.57 28.26
CA ASP A 122 83.46 5.53 28.87
C ASP A 122 82.72 4.40 29.62
N TYR A 123 81.40 4.28 29.50
CA TYR A 123 80.63 3.19 30.15
C TYR A 123 80.25 2.01 29.24
N LEU A 124 80.79 1.94 28.01
CA LEU A 124 80.42 0.92 27.02
C LEU A 124 81.43 -0.24 26.86
N ASN A 125 82.48 -0.31 27.69
CA ASN A 125 83.47 -1.40 27.62
C ASN A 125 83.28 -2.50 28.70
N ALA A 126 82.16 -2.51 29.44
CA ALA A 126 81.95 -3.45 30.55
C ALA A 126 80.97 -4.61 30.27
N LEU A 127 80.32 -4.68 29.09
CA LEU A 127 79.37 -5.75 28.76
C LEU A 127 79.69 -6.33 27.37
N ASN A 128 80.45 -7.42 27.38
CA ASN A 128 80.92 -8.18 26.23
C ASN A 128 79.75 -8.96 25.57
N VAL A 129 78.86 -8.29 24.84
CA VAL A 129 77.82 -8.92 24.01
C VAL A 129 78.06 -8.59 22.54
N PRO A 130 78.30 -9.60 21.68
CA PRO A 130 78.52 -9.38 20.26
C PRO A 130 77.19 -9.04 19.57
N ILE A 131 77.08 -7.81 19.06
CA ILE A 131 75.96 -7.38 18.24
C ILE A 131 76.13 -8.04 16.86
N THR A 132 75.39 -9.11 16.59
CA THR A 132 75.32 -9.69 15.25
C THR A 132 74.49 -8.78 14.34
N LYS A 133 75.03 -8.51 13.14
CA LYS A 133 74.28 -7.99 11.98
C LYS A 133 73.11 -8.94 11.70
N ASP A 134 71.92 -8.56 12.16
CA ASP A 134 70.60 -8.80 11.56
C ASP A 134 69.52 -8.39 12.57
N ILE A 135 69.70 -7.24 13.23
CA ILE A 135 68.60 -6.62 13.96
C ILE A 135 67.73 -5.96 12.90
N PRO A 136 66.51 -6.43 12.66
CA PRO A 136 65.67 -5.87 11.62
C PRO A 136 65.37 -4.39 11.95
N SER A 137 65.36 -3.55 10.91
CA SER A 137 65.33 -2.08 11.01
C SER A 137 64.15 -1.49 11.79
N PHE A 138 63.17 -2.31 12.16
CA PHE A 138 62.02 -1.91 12.97
C PHE A 138 62.33 -1.73 14.47
N VAL A 139 63.46 -2.24 14.99
CA VAL A 139 63.78 -2.11 16.43
C VAL A 139 64.16 -0.68 16.83
N SER A 140 64.67 0.14 15.89
CA SER A 140 65.01 1.55 16.13
C SER A 140 63.81 2.50 16.02
N TRP A 141 62.63 1.99 15.71
CA TRP A 141 61.43 2.82 15.55
C TRP A 141 60.90 3.31 16.88
N ASN A 142 60.28 4.50 16.86
CA ASN A 142 59.63 5.09 18.01
C ASN A 142 58.27 4.41 18.28
N TRP A 143 58.32 3.14 18.70
CA TRP A 143 57.15 2.29 18.99
C TRP A 143 56.10 2.95 19.89
N PRO A 144 56.46 3.73 20.94
CA PRO A 144 55.48 4.47 21.73
C PRO A 144 54.70 5.53 20.93
N MET A 145 55.35 6.20 19.98
CA MET A 145 54.69 7.18 19.12
C MET A 145 53.83 6.50 18.05
N ILE A 146 54.34 5.43 17.44
CA ILE A 146 53.60 4.64 16.44
C ILE A 146 52.32 4.06 17.06
N ARG A 147 52.38 3.52 18.28
CA ARG A 147 51.21 2.98 19.00
C ARG A 147 50.15 4.05 19.27
N LYS A 148 50.55 5.28 19.60
CA LYS A 148 49.62 6.41 19.78
C LYS A 148 48.98 6.81 18.46
N ILE A 149 49.77 6.89 17.40
CA ILE A 149 49.29 7.25 16.06
C ILE A 149 48.31 6.19 15.55
N THR A 150 48.62 4.91 15.66
CA THR A 150 47.71 3.83 15.22
C THR A 150 46.42 3.79 16.04
N PHE A 151 46.48 4.05 17.34
CA PHE A 151 45.29 4.14 18.20
C PHE A 151 44.37 5.30 17.78
N TYR A 152 44.92 6.51 17.57
CA TYR A 152 44.12 7.66 17.15
C TYR A 152 43.61 7.52 15.71
N LEU A 153 44.36 6.90 14.80
CA LEU A 153 43.88 6.57 13.46
C LEU A 153 42.70 5.59 13.53
N PHE A 154 42.79 4.54 14.35
CA PHE A 154 41.71 3.59 14.53
C PHE A 154 40.47 4.25 15.14
N LEU A 155 40.63 5.07 16.18
CA LEU A 155 39.53 5.82 16.79
C LEU A 155 38.87 6.80 15.81
N SER A 156 39.68 7.49 15.00
CA SER A 156 39.18 8.38 13.95
C SER A 156 38.40 7.62 12.87
N GLY A 157 38.83 6.40 12.52
CA GLY A 157 38.13 5.53 11.58
C GLY A 157 36.77 5.07 12.11
N ILE A 158 36.67 4.75 13.39
CA ILE A 158 35.39 4.40 14.04
C ILE A 158 34.44 5.60 14.04
N ILE A 159 34.93 6.79 14.39
CA ILE A 159 34.11 8.01 14.40
C ILE A 159 33.64 8.35 12.98
N ALA A 160 34.50 8.20 11.97
CA ALA A 160 34.15 8.41 10.58
C ALA A 160 33.06 7.42 10.12
N MET A 161 33.21 6.12 10.42
CA MET A 161 32.18 5.11 10.13
C MET A 161 30.84 5.44 10.79
N LEU A 162 30.84 5.80 12.08
CA LEU A 162 29.62 6.18 12.81
C LEU A 162 28.95 7.42 12.20
N SER A 163 29.75 8.42 11.79
CA SER A 163 29.23 9.62 11.14
C SER A 163 28.58 9.33 9.78
N VAL A 164 29.15 8.41 9.00
CA VAL A 164 28.58 7.97 7.72
C VAL A 164 27.26 7.22 7.95
N VAL A 165 27.21 6.33 8.94
CA VAL A 165 25.97 5.62 9.30
C VAL A 165 24.89 6.60 9.76
N ALA A 166 25.22 7.55 10.62
CA ALA A 166 24.28 8.58 11.07
C ALA A 166 23.79 9.47 9.90
N ALA A 167 24.69 9.84 8.98
CA ALA A 167 24.33 10.58 7.78
C ALA A 167 23.41 9.79 6.85
N MET A 168 23.68 8.49 6.64
CA MET A 168 22.79 7.61 5.88
C MET A 168 21.40 7.51 6.54
N ILE A 169 21.34 7.32 7.86
CA ILE A 169 20.07 7.26 8.59
C ILE A 169 19.30 8.58 8.47
N TYR A 170 19.99 9.71 8.52
CA TYR A 170 19.37 11.03 8.37
C TYR A 170 18.86 11.30 6.95
N GLN A 171 19.55 10.79 5.93
CA GLN A 171 19.15 10.93 4.53
C GLN A 171 18.02 9.98 4.11
N LEU A 172 17.68 8.97 4.94
CA LEU A 172 16.55 8.10 4.65
C LEU A 172 15.22 8.89 4.75
N PRO A 173 14.36 8.82 3.72
CA PRO A 173 13.06 9.46 3.78
C PRO A 173 12.21 8.87 4.90
N LYS A 174 11.72 9.72 5.81
CA LYS A 174 10.90 9.32 6.98
C LYS A 174 9.50 8.85 6.60
N THR A 175 8.99 9.32 5.47
CA THR A 175 7.68 8.95 4.92
C THR A 175 7.88 8.53 3.49
N CYS A 176 7.41 7.34 3.19
CA CYS A 176 7.66 6.68 1.94
C CYS A 176 6.46 6.77 0.99
N ASN A 177 5.47 7.64 1.20
CA ASN A 177 4.40 7.85 0.24
C ASN A 177 4.40 9.34 -0.14
N PRO A 178 4.91 9.73 -1.34
CA PRO A 178 4.77 11.11 -1.77
C PRO A 178 3.29 11.45 -1.84
N GLU A 179 2.91 12.67 -1.47
CA GLU A 179 1.52 13.10 -1.58
C GLU A 179 1.03 12.89 -3.01
N THR A 180 0.04 12.00 -3.17
CA THR A 180 -0.58 11.77 -4.46
C THR A 180 -1.71 12.77 -4.66
N PRO A 181 -1.87 13.33 -5.86
CA PRO A 181 -3.04 14.14 -6.18
C PRO A 181 -4.34 13.41 -5.84
N TRP A 182 -5.37 14.16 -5.43
CA TRP A 182 -6.66 13.62 -4.97
C TRP A 182 -7.34 12.68 -5.98
N TYR A 183 -7.03 12.84 -7.26
CA TYR A 183 -7.58 12.04 -8.35
C TYR A 183 -6.87 10.70 -8.57
N GLN A 184 -5.71 10.47 -7.96
CA GLN A 184 -5.00 9.19 -8.04
C GLN A 184 -5.42 8.28 -6.88
N GLY A 185 -5.70 7.01 -7.17
CA GLY A 185 -5.89 5.98 -6.14
C GLY A 185 -7.31 5.47 -5.98
N SER A 186 -8.27 6.36 -5.79
CA SER A 186 -9.67 5.97 -5.61
C SER A 186 -10.40 5.76 -6.94
N ALA A 187 -11.62 5.23 -6.88
CA ALA A 187 -12.54 5.19 -8.02
C ALA A 187 -13.40 6.45 -8.05
N PHE A 188 -13.79 6.89 -9.25
CA PHE A 188 -14.76 7.95 -9.47
C PHE A 188 -16.13 7.34 -9.76
N TYR A 189 -17.18 8.09 -9.45
CA TYR A 189 -18.55 7.66 -9.68
C TYR A 189 -19.28 8.66 -10.57
N GLU A 190 -19.59 8.25 -11.80
CA GLU A 190 -20.26 9.09 -12.80
C GLU A 190 -21.77 8.97 -12.65
N ILE A 191 -22.44 10.12 -12.48
CA ILE A 191 -23.86 10.21 -12.20
C ILE A 191 -24.54 11.11 -13.21
N PHE A 192 -25.64 10.60 -13.78
CA PHE A 192 -26.64 11.42 -14.45
C PHE A 192 -27.68 11.91 -13.44
N PRO A 193 -27.66 13.20 -13.02
CA PRO A 193 -28.41 13.65 -11.84
C PRO A 193 -29.92 13.42 -11.93
N ALA A 194 -30.51 13.64 -13.10
CA ALA A 194 -31.93 13.45 -13.37
C ALA A 194 -32.44 12.02 -13.10
N SER A 195 -31.58 11.01 -13.19
CA SER A 195 -31.95 9.61 -12.99
C SER A 195 -31.46 9.06 -11.64
N PHE A 196 -30.81 9.86 -10.79
CA PHE A 196 -30.21 9.33 -9.58
C PHE A 196 -31.16 9.31 -8.38
N LYS A 197 -31.65 10.46 -7.91
CA LYS A 197 -32.56 10.53 -6.76
C LYS A 197 -33.37 11.83 -6.78
N ASP A 198 -34.67 11.72 -6.66
CA ASP A 198 -35.62 12.84 -6.55
C ASP A 198 -35.95 13.10 -5.07
N SER A 199 -35.82 14.36 -4.62
CA SER A 199 -36.16 14.80 -3.27
C SER A 199 -37.51 15.50 -3.14
N ASN A 200 -38.06 16.04 -4.23
CA ASN A 200 -39.26 16.87 -4.22
C ASN A 200 -40.49 16.17 -4.84
N SER A 201 -40.34 14.92 -5.28
CA SER A 201 -41.39 14.09 -5.88
C SER A 201 -41.96 14.65 -7.19
N ASN A 202 -41.16 15.34 -8.00
CA ASN A 202 -41.54 15.77 -9.35
C ASN A 202 -41.25 14.72 -10.44
N GLY A 203 -40.61 13.60 -10.09
CA GLY A 203 -40.28 12.51 -11.01
C GLY A 203 -38.92 12.66 -11.69
N ILE A 204 -38.15 13.71 -11.38
CA ILE A 204 -36.82 14.00 -11.91
C ILE A 204 -35.84 14.12 -10.72
N GLY A 205 -34.66 13.54 -10.85
CA GLY A 205 -33.64 13.63 -9.81
C GLY A 205 -33.08 15.04 -9.66
N ASP A 206 -32.78 15.45 -8.43
CA ASP A 206 -32.32 16.79 -8.09
C ASP A 206 -31.05 16.79 -7.21
N LEU A 207 -30.39 17.93 -7.08
CA LEU A 207 -29.13 18.04 -6.33
C LEU A 207 -29.30 17.74 -4.83
N ARG A 208 -30.46 18.06 -4.27
CA ARG A 208 -30.82 17.74 -2.88
C ARG A 208 -30.99 16.23 -2.68
N GLY A 209 -31.61 15.55 -3.65
CA GLY A 209 -31.73 14.11 -3.67
C GLY A 209 -30.36 13.45 -3.72
N LEU A 210 -29.44 13.97 -4.54
CA LEU A 210 -28.06 13.50 -4.58
C LEU A 210 -27.32 13.71 -3.25
N ALA A 211 -27.47 14.89 -2.63
CA ALA A 211 -26.90 15.19 -1.31
C ALA A 211 -27.42 14.26 -0.21
N SER A 212 -28.68 13.79 -0.31
CA SER A 212 -29.24 12.82 0.65
C SER A 212 -28.56 11.44 0.59
N GLN A 213 -27.92 11.12 -0.54
CA GLN A 213 -27.27 9.83 -0.79
C GLN A 213 -25.76 9.86 -0.52
N VAL A 214 -25.22 10.88 0.14
CA VAL A 214 -23.77 10.94 0.41
C VAL A 214 -23.27 9.74 1.24
N SER A 215 -24.10 9.19 2.11
CA SER A 215 -23.78 7.95 2.84
C SER A 215 -23.61 6.74 1.92
N TYR A 216 -24.32 6.69 0.80
CA TYR A 216 -24.17 5.65 -0.20
C TYR A 216 -22.80 5.72 -0.88
N PHE A 217 -22.34 6.90 -1.27
CA PHE A 217 -21.00 7.11 -1.83
C PHE A 217 -19.89 6.75 -0.83
N GLN A 218 -20.06 7.13 0.43
CA GLN A 218 -19.13 6.76 1.48
C GLN A 218 -19.02 5.23 1.64
N ASN A 219 -20.15 4.52 1.61
CA ASN A 219 -20.17 3.05 1.68
C ASN A 219 -19.56 2.37 0.44
N LEU A 220 -19.61 3.03 -0.73
CA LEU A 220 -18.91 2.57 -1.93
C LEU A 220 -17.39 2.81 -1.88
N SER A 221 -16.88 3.56 -0.89
CA SER A 221 -15.47 3.94 -0.78
C SER A 221 -14.93 4.76 -1.97
N ILE A 222 -15.78 5.47 -2.72
CA ILE A 222 -15.35 6.31 -3.86
C ILE A 222 -14.60 7.56 -3.40
N GLY A 223 -13.76 8.12 -4.26
CA GLY A 223 -12.99 9.33 -3.97
C GLY A 223 -13.59 10.60 -4.57
N ALA A 224 -14.38 10.48 -5.63
CA ALA A 224 -15.01 11.62 -6.28
C ALA A 224 -16.31 11.23 -6.97
N VAL A 225 -17.23 12.20 -7.03
CA VAL A 225 -18.46 12.14 -7.80
C VAL A 225 -18.30 13.02 -9.03
N ARG A 226 -18.52 12.45 -10.22
CA ARG A 226 -18.58 13.17 -11.49
C ARG A 226 -20.04 13.37 -11.87
N LEU A 227 -20.47 14.61 -11.98
CA LEU A 227 -21.79 14.94 -12.50
C LEU A 227 -21.69 15.24 -13.99
N ASN A 228 -22.55 14.57 -14.75
CA ASN A 228 -22.82 14.98 -16.12
C ASN A 228 -23.50 16.37 -16.14
N SER A 229 -23.75 16.94 -17.32
CA SER A 229 -24.27 18.30 -17.50
C SER A 229 -25.45 18.64 -16.55
N ILE A 230 -25.24 19.66 -15.72
CA ILE A 230 -26.24 20.23 -14.79
C ILE A 230 -26.74 21.61 -15.22
N PHE A 231 -26.23 22.12 -16.34
CA PHE A 231 -26.46 23.50 -16.78
C PHE A 231 -27.86 23.68 -17.37
N ALA A 232 -28.33 24.92 -17.37
CA ALA A 232 -29.62 25.26 -17.96
C ALA A 232 -29.66 24.89 -19.45
N SER A 233 -30.69 24.12 -19.83
CA SER A 233 -31.00 23.74 -21.21
C SER A 233 -32.48 23.99 -21.49
N LYS A 234 -32.85 24.05 -22.77
CA LYS A 234 -34.24 24.33 -23.19
C LYS A 234 -35.26 23.37 -22.54
N GLN A 235 -34.90 22.09 -22.50
CA GLN A 235 -35.72 21.02 -21.95
C GLN A 235 -34.80 20.00 -21.27
N TYR A 236 -34.64 20.12 -19.96
CA TYR A 236 -33.91 19.14 -19.16
C TYR A 236 -34.90 18.07 -18.66
N PRO A 237 -34.53 16.79 -18.58
CA PRO A 237 -33.25 16.17 -18.94
C PRO A 237 -33.07 15.77 -20.42
N GLU A 238 -34.11 15.82 -21.26
CA GLU A 238 -34.06 15.29 -22.64
C GLU A 238 -33.02 15.96 -23.55
N SER A 239 -32.87 17.27 -23.43
CA SER A 239 -31.94 18.09 -24.21
C SER A 239 -30.77 18.61 -23.36
N PHE A 240 -30.24 17.80 -22.43
CA PHE A 240 -29.13 18.19 -21.54
C PHE A 240 -27.84 18.63 -22.25
N ARG A 241 -27.71 18.33 -23.56
CA ARG A 241 -26.60 18.75 -24.43
C ARG A 241 -26.79 20.16 -25.02
N GLU A 242 -28.03 20.63 -25.12
CA GLU A 242 -28.37 21.93 -25.71
C GLU A 242 -28.43 23.02 -24.65
N ILE A 243 -27.26 23.48 -24.22
CA ILE A 243 -27.14 24.41 -23.10
C ILE A 243 -27.37 25.84 -23.53
N GLU A 244 -28.14 26.56 -22.71
CA GLU A 244 -28.43 27.98 -22.87
C GLU A 244 -27.36 28.82 -22.17
N THR A 245 -26.93 28.42 -20.97
CA THR A 245 -25.92 29.14 -20.17
C THR A 245 -25.13 28.19 -19.28
N LEU A 246 -23.82 28.44 -19.15
CA LEU A 246 -22.92 27.72 -18.24
C LEU A 246 -22.90 28.32 -16.83
N MET A 247 -23.62 29.42 -16.60
CA MET A 247 -23.64 30.14 -15.32
C MET A 247 -24.85 29.77 -14.45
N GLU A 248 -25.86 29.13 -15.03
CA GLU A 248 -27.07 28.74 -14.32
C GLU A 248 -27.25 27.23 -14.34
N ILE A 249 -27.83 26.71 -13.25
CA ILE A 249 -28.21 25.32 -13.11
C ILE A 249 -29.61 25.14 -13.71
N SER A 250 -29.87 23.98 -14.29
CA SER A 250 -31.21 23.62 -14.76
C SER A 250 -32.25 23.74 -13.64
N LYS A 251 -33.37 24.38 -13.92
CA LYS A 251 -34.46 24.61 -12.97
C LYS A 251 -35.02 23.31 -12.39
N ASP A 252 -34.98 22.24 -13.17
CA ASP A 252 -35.45 20.91 -12.76
C ASP A 252 -34.52 20.23 -11.73
N LEU A 253 -33.22 20.60 -11.73
CA LEU A 253 -32.21 20.06 -10.81
C LEU A 253 -32.09 20.84 -9.51
N GLY A 254 -32.46 22.13 -9.51
CA GLY A 254 -32.41 23.01 -8.35
C GLY A 254 -31.68 24.32 -8.61
N THR A 255 -31.07 24.87 -7.55
CA THR A 255 -30.41 26.18 -7.56
C THR A 255 -28.91 26.08 -7.27
N VAL A 256 -28.16 27.16 -7.51
CA VAL A 256 -26.72 27.24 -7.16
C VAL A 256 -26.49 26.99 -5.66
N ASN A 257 -27.41 27.42 -4.80
CA ASN A 257 -27.33 27.15 -3.36
C ASN A 257 -27.45 25.65 -3.04
N ASP A 258 -28.20 24.90 -3.85
CA ASP A 258 -28.30 23.45 -3.69
C ASP A 258 -27.02 22.74 -4.14
N LEU A 259 -26.32 23.29 -5.14
CA LEU A 259 -24.97 22.84 -5.53
C LEU A 259 -23.95 23.14 -4.43
N GLU A 260 -23.95 24.35 -3.86
CA GLU A 260 -23.07 24.69 -2.73
C GLU A 260 -23.32 23.76 -1.53
N PHE A 261 -24.58 23.48 -1.23
CA PHE A 261 -24.95 22.52 -0.20
C PHE A 261 -24.40 21.12 -0.53
N LEU A 262 -24.59 20.63 -1.75
CA LEU A 262 -24.06 19.33 -2.17
C LEU A 262 -22.52 19.26 -2.02
N ILE A 263 -21.81 20.30 -2.45
CA ILE A 263 -20.35 20.41 -2.31
C ILE A 263 -19.95 20.30 -0.84
N SER A 264 -20.63 21.04 0.05
CA SER A 264 -20.31 21.01 1.48
C SER A 264 -20.44 19.61 2.09
N VAL A 265 -21.54 18.90 1.78
CA VAL A 265 -21.80 17.56 2.32
C VAL A 265 -20.83 16.51 1.75
N LEU A 266 -20.44 16.63 0.47
CA LEU A 266 -19.43 15.75 -0.14
C LEU A 266 -18.04 15.97 0.47
N HIS A 267 -17.62 17.23 0.61
CA HIS A 267 -16.32 17.59 1.19
C HIS A 267 -16.21 17.18 2.67
N GLU A 268 -17.29 17.25 3.45
CA GLU A 268 -17.33 16.70 4.82
C GLU A 268 -16.98 15.20 4.89
N LYS A 269 -17.16 14.47 3.78
CA LYS A 269 -16.82 13.05 3.65
C LYS A 269 -15.54 12.78 2.87
N ASN A 270 -14.74 13.81 2.57
CA ASN A 270 -13.56 13.73 1.71
C ASN A 270 -13.86 13.16 0.31
N ILE A 271 -15.01 13.52 -0.26
CA ILE A 271 -15.39 13.16 -1.63
C ILE A 271 -15.33 14.43 -2.47
N SER A 272 -14.53 14.42 -3.53
CA SER A 272 -14.44 15.55 -4.46
C SER A 272 -15.63 15.57 -5.43
N LEU A 273 -16.00 16.76 -5.91
CA LEU A 273 -17.00 16.92 -6.98
C LEU A 273 -16.34 17.33 -8.29
N ILE A 274 -16.68 16.65 -9.38
CA ILE A 274 -16.28 16.96 -10.75
C ILE A 274 -17.52 17.35 -11.55
N LEU A 275 -17.42 18.43 -12.32
CA LEU A 275 -18.50 18.91 -13.18
C LEU A 275 -18.08 18.77 -14.65
N ASP A 276 -18.89 18.10 -15.45
CA ASP A 276 -18.71 18.06 -16.89
C ASP A 276 -19.04 19.42 -17.50
N LEU A 277 -18.06 20.07 -18.14
CA LEU A 277 -18.24 21.30 -18.90
C LEU A 277 -18.37 20.97 -20.41
N PRO A 278 -19.58 21.07 -20.98
CA PRO A 278 -19.82 20.77 -22.39
C PRO A 278 -19.40 21.94 -23.26
N LEU A 279 -18.12 21.97 -23.57
CA LEU A 279 -17.50 22.99 -24.41
C LEU A 279 -17.66 22.71 -25.91
N TYR A 280 -17.98 21.47 -26.28
CA TYR A 280 -18.04 21.03 -27.68
C TYR A 280 -18.91 21.92 -28.58
N PRO A 281 -20.15 22.30 -28.21
CA PRO A 281 -20.98 23.17 -29.05
C PRO A 281 -20.33 24.54 -29.34
N VAL A 282 -19.47 25.02 -28.45
CA VAL A 282 -18.78 26.31 -28.56
C VAL A 282 -17.57 26.23 -29.49
N TYR A 283 -16.82 25.11 -29.43
CA TYR A 283 -15.55 24.96 -30.17
C TYR A 283 -15.65 24.09 -31.44
N GLN A 284 -16.75 23.36 -31.65
CA GLN A 284 -17.00 22.58 -32.87
C GLN A 284 -16.76 23.39 -34.17
N PRO A 285 -17.15 24.68 -34.30
CA PRO A 285 -16.83 25.45 -35.50
C PRO A 285 -15.35 25.88 -35.59
N LEU A 286 -14.58 25.82 -34.50
CA LEU A 286 -13.20 26.29 -34.40
C LEU A 286 -12.16 25.17 -34.57
N ILE A 287 -12.54 23.90 -34.32
CA ILE A 287 -11.63 22.75 -34.34
C ILE A 287 -12.12 21.76 -35.39
N THR A 288 -11.64 21.89 -36.62
CA THR A 288 -11.88 20.90 -37.69
C THR A 288 -10.84 19.78 -37.65
N GLU A 289 -9.59 20.08 -37.30
CA GLU A 289 -8.51 19.11 -37.09
C GLU A 289 -7.56 19.62 -35.99
N VAL A 290 -7.18 18.74 -35.06
CA VAL A 290 -6.16 19.04 -34.04
C VAL A 290 -4.83 18.49 -34.56
N SER A 291 -3.82 19.35 -34.74
CA SER A 291 -2.47 18.90 -35.10
C SER A 291 -1.85 18.10 -33.96
N ASP A 292 -0.93 17.18 -34.28
CA ASP A 292 -0.23 16.38 -33.27
C ASP A 292 0.51 17.24 -32.23
N GLU A 293 1.09 18.36 -32.67
CA GLU A 293 1.78 19.33 -31.81
C GLU A 293 0.84 19.98 -30.80
N LEU A 294 -0.35 20.40 -31.25
CA LEU A 294 -1.35 21.00 -30.37
C LEU A 294 -1.89 19.97 -29.37
N ALA A 295 -2.08 18.72 -29.81
CA ALA A 295 -2.47 17.63 -28.90
C ALA A 295 -1.42 17.43 -27.80
N ASP A 296 -0.13 17.45 -28.14
CA ASP A 296 0.95 17.28 -27.16
C ASP A 296 1.03 18.46 -26.18
N GLU A 297 0.78 19.70 -26.62
CA GLU A 297 0.67 20.86 -25.72
C GLU A 297 -0.56 20.79 -24.82
N ILE A 298 -1.71 20.35 -25.33
CA ILE A 298 -2.92 20.13 -24.52
C ILE A 298 -2.64 19.10 -23.42
N LEU A 299 -2.00 17.99 -23.76
CA LEU A 299 -1.69 16.92 -22.80
C LEU A 299 -0.72 17.34 -21.69
N LYS A 300 0.02 18.45 -21.84
CA LYS A 300 0.85 19.01 -20.75
C LYS A 300 0.06 19.77 -19.69
N VAL A 301 -1.15 20.22 -20.03
CA VAL A 301 -2.01 21.05 -19.15
C VAL A 301 -3.17 20.24 -18.57
N VAL A 302 -3.47 19.08 -19.15
CA VAL A 302 -4.57 18.21 -18.73
C VAL A 302 -4.10 17.20 -17.68
N ASP A 303 -4.75 17.23 -16.51
CA ASP A 303 -4.48 16.29 -15.42
C ASP A 303 -5.02 14.88 -15.71
N LEU A 304 -6.27 14.78 -16.17
CA LEU A 304 -6.96 13.51 -16.43
C LEU A 304 -7.48 13.44 -17.86
N VAL A 305 -7.26 12.29 -18.50
CA VAL A 305 -7.78 11.98 -19.83
C VAL A 305 -8.73 10.80 -19.73
N ASP A 306 -10.00 11.04 -20.07
CA ASP A 306 -11.04 10.01 -20.10
C ASP A 306 -10.87 9.10 -21.32
N VAL A 307 -10.71 7.80 -21.07
CA VAL A 307 -10.46 6.76 -22.06
C VAL A 307 -11.56 5.73 -21.93
N PHE A 308 -12.39 5.66 -22.98
CA PHE A 308 -13.48 4.70 -23.03
C PHE A 308 -13.00 3.33 -23.52
N LEU A 309 -13.20 2.30 -22.70
CA LEU A 309 -12.87 0.91 -23.03
C LEU A 309 -14.10 0.17 -23.56
N ASP A 310 -14.01 -0.33 -24.79
CA ASP A 310 -15.11 -1.10 -25.38
C ASP A 310 -14.98 -2.59 -25.07
N VAL A 311 -15.78 -3.06 -24.11
CA VAL A 311 -15.80 -4.46 -23.70
C VAL A 311 -16.72 -5.36 -24.54
N SER A 312 -17.54 -4.79 -25.42
CA SER A 312 -18.49 -5.54 -26.25
C SER A 312 -17.84 -6.25 -27.44
N ASN A 313 -16.63 -5.82 -27.78
CA ASN A 313 -16.03 -6.05 -29.08
C ASN A 313 -14.98 -7.17 -29.10
N GLY A 314 -14.96 -7.99 -28.05
CA GLY A 314 -14.07 -9.14 -27.83
C GLY A 314 -12.79 -8.81 -27.06
N THR A 315 -12.25 -9.79 -26.34
CA THR A 315 -11.11 -9.61 -25.42
C THR A 315 -9.80 -9.21 -26.08
N GLN A 316 -9.54 -9.68 -27.30
CA GLN A 316 -8.34 -9.29 -28.06
C GLN A 316 -8.33 -7.81 -28.41
N LYS A 317 -9.51 -7.20 -28.66
CA LYS A 317 -9.60 -5.77 -28.90
C LYS A 317 -9.42 -4.97 -27.63
N ILE A 318 -9.91 -5.46 -26.48
CA ILE A 318 -9.64 -4.89 -25.15
C ILE A 318 -8.13 -4.83 -24.92
N GLU A 319 -7.43 -5.95 -25.10
CA GLU A 319 -5.96 -5.99 -24.96
C GLU A 319 -5.28 -4.98 -25.90
N LYS A 320 -5.64 -4.99 -27.18
CA LYS A 320 -5.06 -4.06 -28.16
C LYS A 320 -5.29 -2.60 -27.78
N GLN A 321 -6.51 -2.24 -27.38
CA GLN A 321 -6.87 -0.88 -27.01
C GLN A 321 -6.10 -0.42 -25.76
N VAL A 322 -6.03 -1.26 -24.73
CA VAL A 322 -5.27 -0.96 -23.51
C VAL A 322 -3.78 -0.80 -23.84
N LEU A 323 -3.20 -1.68 -24.67
CA LEU A 323 -1.80 -1.56 -25.08
C LEU A 323 -1.53 -0.32 -25.94
N GLU A 324 -2.45 0.08 -26.82
CA GLU A 324 -2.33 1.30 -27.63
C GLU A 324 -2.30 2.55 -26.74
N VAL A 325 -3.12 2.59 -25.69
CA VAL A 325 -3.15 3.69 -24.72
C VAL A 325 -1.86 3.71 -23.88
N LEU A 326 -1.47 2.57 -23.32
CA LEU A 326 -0.32 2.47 -22.42
C LEU A 326 1.04 2.63 -23.13
N ASN A 327 1.13 2.31 -24.43
CA ASN A 327 2.34 2.50 -25.22
C ASN A 327 2.32 3.76 -26.10
N GLY A 328 1.19 4.47 -26.13
CA GLY A 328 0.96 5.65 -26.97
C GLY A 328 1.32 6.98 -26.30
N LYS A 329 0.56 8.03 -26.63
CA LYS A 329 0.74 9.38 -26.08
C LYS A 329 0.43 9.47 -24.58
N LEU A 330 -0.46 8.61 -24.09
CA LEU A 330 -0.84 8.53 -22.68
C LEU A 330 0.01 7.52 -21.90
N LYS A 331 1.25 7.27 -22.36
CA LYS A 331 2.14 6.32 -21.70
C LYS A 331 2.35 6.68 -20.23
N PRO A 332 2.42 5.68 -19.33
CA PRO A 332 2.69 5.92 -17.93
C PRO A 332 3.99 6.70 -17.73
N SER A 333 3.91 7.80 -17.00
CA SER A 333 5.05 8.62 -16.60
C SER A 333 4.72 9.36 -15.30
N GLU A 334 5.74 9.87 -14.60
CA GLU A 334 5.53 10.57 -13.33
C GLU A 334 4.82 11.92 -13.52
N ASN A 335 5.12 12.63 -14.62
CA ASN A 335 4.61 13.98 -14.91
C ASN A 335 3.68 14.03 -16.14
N GLY A 336 3.23 12.88 -16.64
CA GLY A 336 2.33 12.81 -17.80
C GLY A 336 0.85 12.80 -17.41
N PRO A 337 -0.03 12.88 -18.41
CA PRO A 337 -1.47 12.86 -18.21
C PRO A 337 -1.91 11.56 -17.51
N TRP A 338 -2.84 11.69 -16.56
CA TRP A 338 -3.37 10.56 -15.82
C TRP A 338 -4.54 9.92 -16.59
N ILE A 339 -4.54 8.59 -16.70
CA ILE A 339 -5.60 7.89 -17.42
C ILE A 339 -6.81 7.73 -16.51
N HIS A 340 -7.96 8.17 -16.99
CA HIS A 340 -9.27 7.90 -16.41
C HIS A 340 -9.97 6.87 -17.29
N TRP A 341 -10.29 5.69 -16.77
CA TRP A 341 -10.95 4.63 -17.54
C TRP A 341 -12.45 4.71 -17.36
N SER A 342 -13.20 4.50 -18.43
CA SER A 342 -14.67 4.43 -18.39
C SER A 342 -15.14 3.32 -19.31
N ILE A 343 -16.02 2.43 -18.85
CA ILE A 343 -16.64 1.40 -19.71
C ILE A 343 -18.00 1.87 -20.23
N ASN A 344 -18.86 2.34 -19.33
CA ASN A 344 -20.12 3.00 -19.66
C ASN A 344 -20.01 4.50 -19.41
N GLY A 345 -21.04 5.26 -19.78
CA GLY A 345 -21.12 6.70 -19.55
C GLY A 345 -22.36 7.30 -20.20
N VAL A 346 -22.61 8.58 -19.94
CA VAL A 346 -23.81 9.27 -20.45
C VAL A 346 -23.90 9.31 -21.99
N ASP A 347 -22.74 9.35 -22.66
CA ASP A 347 -22.63 9.48 -24.12
C ASP A 347 -22.67 8.15 -24.87
N ARG A 348 -22.65 7.01 -24.17
CA ARG A 348 -22.65 5.68 -24.79
C ARG A 348 -24.05 5.12 -24.82
N ILE A 349 -24.53 4.81 -26.02
CA ILE A 349 -25.81 4.14 -26.21
C ILE A 349 -25.64 2.67 -25.83
N GLY A 350 -26.12 2.30 -24.64
CA GLY A 350 -26.12 0.92 -24.17
C GLY A 350 -25.60 0.78 -22.74
N ARG A 351 -25.84 -0.38 -22.14
CA ARG A 351 -25.19 -0.83 -20.90
C ARG A 351 -24.66 -2.24 -21.13
N VAL A 352 -23.48 -2.52 -20.60
CA VAL A 352 -22.84 -3.85 -20.69
C VAL A 352 -23.79 -4.96 -20.23
N SER A 353 -24.56 -4.68 -19.17
CA SER A 353 -25.57 -5.58 -18.57
C SER A 353 -26.64 -6.06 -19.54
N SER A 354 -26.97 -5.24 -20.55
CA SER A 354 -28.03 -5.51 -21.52
C SER A 354 -27.51 -6.01 -22.85
N GLY A 355 -26.23 -5.78 -23.17
CA GLY A 355 -25.59 -6.24 -24.39
C GLY A 355 -25.06 -7.68 -24.32
N ILE A 356 -24.57 -8.10 -23.15
CA ILE A 356 -23.93 -9.41 -22.94
C ILE A 356 -24.73 -10.22 -21.91
N SER A 357 -24.73 -9.77 -20.66
CA SER A 357 -25.49 -10.34 -19.54
C SER A 357 -25.39 -9.42 -18.31
N PRO A 358 -26.31 -9.51 -17.35
CA PRO A 358 -26.21 -8.76 -16.08
C PRO A 358 -24.86 -8.95 -15.35
N ASP A 359 -24.32 -10.17 -15.37
CA ASP A 359 -23.05 -10.48 -14.69
C ASP A 359 -21.84 -9.95 -15.47
N ALA A 360 -21.98 -9.68 -16.77
CA ALA A 360 -20.92 -9.09 -17.57
C ALA A 360 -20.52 -7.69 -17.09
N SER A 361 -21.47 -6.91 -16.55
CA SER A 361 -21.16 -5.57 -16.00
C SER A 361 -20.27 -5.66 -14.77
N LEU A 362 -20.51 -6.66 -13.92
CA LEU A 362 -19.70 -6.89 -12.73
C LEU A 362 -18.26 -7.27 -13.13
N ALA A 363 -18.12 -8.25 -14.02
CA ALA A 363 -16.82 -8.69 -14.50
C ALA A 363 -16.04 -7.54 -15.17
N ALA A 364 -16.73 -6.76 -16.01
CA ALA A 364 -16.16 -5.59 -16.66
C ALA A 364 -15.71 -4.53 -15.63
N THR A 365 -16.55 -4.21 -14.64
CA THR A 365 -16.25 -3.22 -13.59
C THR A 365 -15.06 -3.66 -12.72
N LEU A 366 -15.02 -4.92 -12.31
CA LEU A 366 -13.90 -5.46 -11.51
C LEU A 366 -12.59 -5.47 -12.30
N MET A 367 -12.65 -5.78 -13.61
CA MET A 367 -11.51 -5.67 -14.51
C MET A 367 -11.02 -4.22 -14.65
N GLU A 368 -11.95 -3.26 -14.79
CA GLU A 368 -11.65 -1.83 -14.89
C GLU A 368 -10.94 -1.31 -13.62
N ILE A 369 -11.42 -1.71 -12.45
CA ILE A 369 -10.81 -1.40 -11.15
C ILE A 369 -9.38 -1.96 -11.03
N MET A 370 -8.93 -2.84 -11.93
CA MET A 370 -7.57 -3.37 -11.97
C MET A 370 -6.67 -2.73 -13.03
N LEU A 371 -7.18 -1.78 -13.83
CA LEU A 371 -6.38 -1.01 -14.79
C LEU A 371 -5.57 0.13 -14.11
N PRO A 372 -4.43 0.54 -14.68
CA PRO A 372 -3.62 1.65 -14.16
C PRO A 372 -4.33 2.99 -14.36
N GLY A 373 -4.28 3.90 -13.39
CA GLY A 373 -4.95 5.21 -13.51
C GLY A 373 -6.09 5.38 -12.52
N THR A 374 -7.26 5.82 -12.97
CA THR A 374 -8.46 6.03 -12.14
C THR A 374 -9.70 5.48 -12.87
N PRO A 375 -10.41 4.49 -12.31
CA PRO A 375 -11.62 3.95 -12.94
C PRO A 375 -12.83 4.84 -12.67
N SER A 376 -13.78 4.84 -13.61
CA SER A 376 -15.04 5.59 -13.58
C SER A 376 -16.20 4.62 -13.57
N ILE A 377 -16.80 4.46 -12.39
CA ILE A 377 -17.96 3.59 -12.24
C ILE A 377 -19.20 4.40 -12.58
N PHE A 378 -19.88 4.02 -13.67
CA PHE A 378 -21.13 4.66 -14.06
C PHE A 378 -22.26 4.18 -13.16
N TYR A 379 -23.16 5.10 -12.75
CA TYR A 379 -24.18 4.76 -11.77
C TYR A 379 -25.03 3.54 -12.20
N GLY A 380 -25.20 2.61 -11.27
CA GLY A 380 -25.93 1.37 -11.47
C GLY A 380 -25.08 0.20 -11.98
N ASP A 381 -23.85 0.43 -12.44
CA ASP A 381 -22.96 -0.66 -12.86
C ASP A 381 -22.53 -1.52 -11.66
N GLU A 382 -22.42 -0.93 -10.47
CA GLU A 382 -22.11 -1.65 -9.23
C GLU A 382 -23.24 -2.59 -8.76
N ILE A 383 -24.44 -2.45 -9.34
CA ILE A 383 -25.62 -3.29 -9.11
C ILE A 383 -26.14 -3.94 -10.40
N SER A 384 -25.30 -4.02 -11.44
CA SER A 384 -25.63 -4.64 -12.73
C SER A 384 -26.94 -4.14 -13.35
N MET A 385 -27.22 -2.84 -13.24
CA MET A 385 -28.46 -2.25 -13.73
C MET A 385 -28.56 -2.36 -15.26
N ALA A 386 -29.66 -2.94 -15.76
CA ALA A 386 -29.95 -3.04 -17.19
C ALA A 386 -30.54 -1.75 -17.77
N LEU A 387 -30.76 -1.71 -19.10
CA LEU A 387 -31.51 -0.64 -19.75
C LEU A 387 -32.93 -0.50 -19.18
N SER A 388 -33.53 0.67 -19.43
CA SER A 388 -34.92 0.98 -19.08
C SER A 388 -35.90 -0.02 -19.73
N HIS A 389 -36.88 -0.49 -18.96
CA HIS A 389 -37.91 -1.42 -19.41
C HIS A 389 -39.23 -0.71 -19.70
N ASP A 390 -39.54 -0.53 -20.98
CA ASP A 390 -40.78 0.10 -21.45
C ASP A 390 -41.61 -0.89 -22.30
N PRO A 391 -42.33 -1.84 -21.68
CA PRO A 391 -43.08 -2.87 -22.41
C PRO A 391 -44.28 -2.30 -23.17
N LYS A 392 -44.82 -1.15 -22.73
CA LYS A 392 -45.96 -0.48 -23.35
C LYS A 392 -45.55 0.52 -24.43
N ASN A 393 -44.24 0.76 -24.57
CA ASN A 393 -43.67 1.72 -25.52
C ASN A 393 -44.29 3.13 -25.36
N GLU A 394 -44.51 3.53 -24.10
CA GLU A 394 -45.06 4.84 -23.73
C GLU A 394 -44.01 5.95 -23.90
N HIS A 395 -42.71 5.62 -23.81
CA HIS A 395 -41.57 6.55 -23.87
C HIS A 395 -40.84 6.47 -25.22
N LYS A 396 -41.60 6.44 -26.32
CA LYS A 396 -41.04 6.25 -27.67
C LYS A 396 -40.04 7.35 -28.06
N GLU A 397 -40.28 8.59 -27.64
CA GLU A 397 -39.47 9.76 -28.01
C GLU A 397 -38.14 9.80 -27.24
N SER A 398 -38.14 9.35 -25.97
CA SER A 398 -36.95 9.26 -25.12
C SER A 398 -36.26 7.89 -25.18
N LYS A 399 -36.57 7.05 -26.18
CA LYS A 399 -35.94 5.73 -26.38
C LYS A 399 -34.42 5.79 -26.47
N HIS A 400 -33.88 6.88 -27.00
CA HIS A 400 -32.44 7.12 -27.11
C HIS A 400 -31.75 7.37 -25.75
N MET A 401 -32.53 7.57 -24.68
CA MET A 401 -32.06 7.75 -23.30
C MET A 401 -32.30 6.53 -22.41
N HIS A 402 -32.80 5.41 -22.96
CA HIS A 402 -33.10 4.21 -22.16
C HIS A 402 -31.86 3.60 -21.48
N HIS A 403 -30.64 4.01 -21.84
CA HIS A 403 -29.40 3.67 -21.12
C HIS A 403 -29.21 4.45 -19.81
N LEU A 404 -30.07 5.42 -19.54
CA LEU A 404 -30.08 6.25 -18.33
C LEU A 404 -31.28 5.94 -17.41
N PRO A 405 -31.60 4.67 -17.11
CA PRO A 405 -32.74 4.32 -16.27
C PRO A 405 -32.60 4.94 -14.87
N THR A 406 -33.73 5.14 -14.20
CA THR A 406 -33.69 5.62 -12.81
C THR A 406 -32.99 4.63 -11.88
N MET A 407 -32.12 5.15 -11.03
CA MET A 407 -31.35 4.38 -10.06
C MET A 407 -32.27 3.60 -9.11
N SER A 408 -31.86 2.38 -8.78
CA SER A 408 -32.53 1.51 -7.82
C SER A 408 -31.79 1.56 -6.50
N PHE A 409 -32.52 1.65 -5.37
CA PHE A 409 -31.93 1.55 -4.03
C PHE A 409 -32.56 0.38 -3.25
N ARG A 410 -31.74 -0.36 -2.49
CA ARG A 410 -32.09 -1.67 -1.90
C ARG A 410 -33.15 -1.61 -0.79
N ASN A 411 -33.13 -0.61 0.09
CA ASN A 411 -33.92 -0.64 1.33
C ASN A 411 -34.69 0.65 1.72
N ASP A 412 -34.38 1.84 1.19
CA ASP A 412 -34.99 3.11 1.69
C ASP A 412 -35.31 4.16 0.61
N GLY A 413 -35.20 3.82 -0.68
CA GLY A 413 -35.28 4.82 -1.72
C GLY A 413 -35.91 4.32 -2.99
N SER A 414 -37.24 4.44 -3.11
CA SER A 414 -37.77 4.67 -4.45
C SER A 414 -37.05 5.89 -5.04
N PHE A 415 -36.70 5.84 -6.32
CA PHE A 415 -36.07 6.96 -7.02
C PHE A 415 -36.83 8.27 -6.76
N THR A 416 -38.17 8.22 -6.82
CA THR A 416 -39.09 9.33 -6.54
C THR A 416 -40.16 8.92 -5.51
N GLY A 417 -40.91 9.89 -5.00
CA GLY A 417 -42.01 9.70 -4.05
C GLY A 417 -43.16 8.83 -4.61
N PRO A 418 -44.03 8.29 -3.73
CA PRO A 418 -45.02 7.27 -4.11
C PRO A 418 -46.14 7.77 -5.04
N LEU A 419 -46.33 9.09 -5.15
CA LEU A 419 -47.38 9.71 -5.98
C LEU A 419 -46.85 10.27 -7.30
N SER A 420 -45.54 10.14 -7.55
CA SER A 420 -44.91 10.63 -8.76
C SER A 420 -44.41 9.48 -9.60
N LEU A 421 -44.52 9.65 -10.93
CA LEU A 421 -43.94 8.72 -11.88
C LEU A 421 -42.57 9.22 -12.28
N PRO A 422 -41.56 8.34 -12.36
CA PRO A 422 -40.26 8.73 -12.84
C PRO A 422 -40.35 9.17 -14.31
N TRP A 423 -39.53 10.16 -14.68
CA TRP A 423 -39.45 10.67 -16.04
C TRP A 423 -38.97 9.63 -17.06
N LEU A 424 -38.18 8.65 -16.61
CA LEU A 424 -37.83 7.45 -17.38
C LEU A 424 -38.33 6.17 -16.69
N PRO A 425 -38.61 5.12 -17.47
CA PRO A 425 -38.92 3.80 -16.92
C PRO A 425 -37.80 3.25 -16.05
N LYS A 426 -38.17 2.40 -15.09
CA LYS A 426 -37.21 1.65 -14.28
C LYS A 426 -36.42 0.67 -15.13
N SER A 427 -35.24 0.30 -14.65
CA SER A 427 -34.42 -0.73 -15.28
C SER A 427 -35.15 -2.09 -15.35
N ALA A 428 -34.87 -2.87 -16.40
CA ALA A 428 -35.41 -4.21 -16.60
C ALA A 428 -34.99 -5.20 -15.50
N SER A 429 -33.76 -5.06 -15.01
CA SER A 429 -33.20 -5.95 -13.98
C SER A 429 -32.10 -5.23 -13.19
N VAL A 430 -31.99 -5.62 -11.92
CA VAL A 430 -31.00 -5.09 -10.97
C VAL A 430 -30.55 -6.24 -10.08
N SER A 431 -29.24 -6.34 -9.80
CA SER A 431 -28.68 -7.37 -8.92
C SER A 431 -27.73 -6.75 -7.89
N TYR A 432 -28.07 -6.89 -6.61
CA TYR A 432 -27.23 -6.43 -5.48
C TYR A 432 -26.31 -7.53 -4.94
N GLN A 433 -26.33 -8.73 -5.54
CA GLN A 433 -25.64 -9.90 -4.99
C GLN A 433 -24.14 -9.69 -4.84
N HIS A 434 -23.55 -8.93 -5.77
CA HIS A 434 -22.11 -8.76 -5.88
C HIS A 434 -21.62 -7.34 -5.57
N LEU A 435 -22.51 -6.46 -5.08
CA LEU A 435 -22.16 -5.09 -4.67
C LEU A 435 -20.96 -5.07 -3.70
N LYS A 436 -20.93 -6.03 -2.77
CA LYS A 436 -19.83 -6.16 -1.81
C LYS A 436 -18.47 -6.38 -2.49
N TYR A 437 -18.42 -7.11 -3.61
CA TYR A 437 -17.17 -7.36 -4.32
C TYR A 437 -16.63 -6.07 -4.97
N VAL A 438 -17.52 -5.24 -5.50
CA VAL A 438 -17.17 -3.93 -6.05
C VAL A 438 -16.63 -3.01 -4.94
N ILE A 439 -17.32 -2.94 -3.80
CA ILE A 439 -16.87 -2.15 -2.63
C ILE A 439 -15.50 -2.62 -2.13
N ASP A 440 -15.32 -3.93 -1.97
CA ASP A 440 -14.07 -4.53 -1.51
C ASP A 440 -12.94 -4.28 -2.53
N ALA A 441 -13.24 -4.26 -3.84
CA ALA A 441 -12.28 -3.95 -4.91
C ALA A 441 -11.84 -2.47 -4.89
N ILE A 442 -12.78 -1.52 -4.75
CA ILE A 442 -12.47 -0.09 -4.64
C ILE A 442 -11.62 0.16 -3.38
N THR A 443 -11.98 -0.48 -2.27
CA THR A 443 -11.25 -0.36 -1.00
C THR A 443 -9.84 -0.91 -1.12
N LEU A 444 -9.67 -2.09 -1.73
CA LEU A 444 -8.36 -2.68 -2.03
C LEU A 444 -7.50 -1.75 -2.88
N ARG A 445 -8.08 -1.16 -3.93
CA ARG A 445 -7.38 -0.23 -4.81
C ARG A 445 -6.87 0.99 -4.05
N LYS A 446 -7.72 1.60 -3.21
CA LYS A 446 -7.37 2.78 -2.42
C LYS A 446 -6.19 2.54 -1.48
N THR A 447 -6.04 1.33 -0.94
CA THR A 447 -4.93 0.99 0.00
C THR A 447 -3.71 0.42 -0.71
N THR A 448 -3.78 0.10 -2.01
CA THR A 448 -2.74 -0.65 -2.72
C THR A 448 -2.16 0.12 -3.90
N PRO A 449 -1.03 0.83 -3.72
CA PRO A 449 -0.32 1.54 -4.79
C PRO A 449 0.01 0.69 -6.01
N SER A 450 0.26 -0.61 -5.82
CA SER A 450 0.51 -1.55 -6.94
C SER A 450 -0.62 -1.56 -7.97
N ILE A 451 -1.87 -1.29 -7.55
CA ILE A 451 -3.06 -1.37 -8.41
C ILE A 451 -3.35 -0.03 -9.09
N TYR A 452 -3.23 1.12 -8.45
CA TYR A 452 -3.62 2.37 -9.12
C TYR A 452 -2.48 3.07 -9.83
N LYS A 453 -1.23 2.94 -9.36
CA LYS A 453 -0.08 3.61 -9.99
C LYS A 453 0.08 3.14 -11.43
N ASN A 454 0.33 4.06 -12.34
CA ASN A 454 0.54 3.78 -13.76
C ASN A 454 1.99 3.37 -14.07
N SER A 455 2.94 3.93 -13.32
CA SER A 455 4.37 3.78 -13.55
C SER A 455 5.12 3.39 -12.28
N VAL A 456 6.29 2.80 -12.51
CA VAL A 456 7.25 2.38 -11.51
C VAL A 456 8.60 2.93 -11.92
N SER A 457 9.25 3.69 -11.03
CA SER A 457 10.67 3.98 -11.14
C SER A 457 11.47 3.05 -10.23
N LYS A 458 12.56 2.49 -10.75
CA LYS A 458 13.51 1.69 -9.98
C LYS A 458 14.82 2.47 -9.91
N ASP A 459 15.20 2.90 -8.70
CA ASP A 459 16.53 3.41 -8.37
C ASP A 459 17.04 4.53 -9.33
N GLY A 460 16.17 5.45 -9.74
CA GLY A 460 16.54 6.61 -10.58
C GLY A 460 16.59 6.36 -12.09
N ASN A 461 16.19 5.16 -12.55
CA ASN A 461 16.01 4.88 -13.98
C ASN A 461 14.66 5.38 -14.51
N GLU A 462 14.53 5.40 -15.84
CA GLU A 462 13.29 5.75 -16.55
C GLU A 462 12.08 5.00 -16.00
N ALA A 463 10.97 5.72 -15.85
CA ALA A 463 9.72 5.16 -15.36
C ALA A 463 9.18 4.14 -16.38
N HIS A 464 8.88 2.93 -15.92
CA HIS A 464 8.30 1.87 -16.73
C HIS A 464 6.84 1.62 -16.34
N GLY A 465 6.03 1.18 -17.32
CA GLY A 465 4.65 0.76 -17.06
C GLY A 465 4.59 -0.44 -16.11
N ASN A 466 3.61 -0.45 -15.22
CA ASN A 466 3.48 -1.46 -14.17
C ASN A 466 2.41 -2.53 -14.47
N THR A 467 1.90 -2.53 -15.70
CA THR A 467 0.73 -3.31 -16.13
C THR A 467 1.12 -4.22 -17.29
N HIS A 468 0.81 -5.50 -17.17
CA HIS A 468 0.85 -6.45 -18.28
C HIS A 468 -0.54 -6.99 -18.53
N ILE A 469 -1.07 -6.76 -19.73
CA ILE A 469 -2.37 -7.29 -20.15
C ILE A 469 -2.15 -8.40 -21.18
N ARG A 470 -2.97 -9.45 -21.11
CA ARG A 470 -2.97 -10.58 -22.06
C ARG A 470 -4.41 -10.99 -22.31
N ALA A 471 -4.81 -11.15 -23.57
CA ALA A 471 -6.10 -11.77 -23.90
C ALA A 471 -5.93 -13.12 -24.58
N SER A 472 -6.86 -14.02 -24.31
CA SER A 472 -6.98 -15.30 -25.01
C SER A 472 -8.14 -15.25 -26.00
N LYS A 473 -8.11 -16.15 -27.01
CA LYS A 473 -9.22 -16.37 -27.94
C LYS A 473 -10.50 -16.86 -27.25
N ASN A 474 -10.39 -17.43 -26.06
CA ASN A 474 -11.52 -17.96 -25.30
C ASN A 474 -12.14 -16.89 -24.38
N ASP A 475 -12.19 -15.63 -24.81
CA ASP A 475 -12.77 -14.53 -24.03
C ASP A 475 -12.21 -14.33 -22.61
N LEU A 476 -10.95 -14.73 -22.39
CA LEU A 476 -10.23 -14.49 -21.14
C LEU A 476 -9.34 -13.26 -21.25
N VAL A 477 -9.38 -12.37 -20.25
CA VAL A 477 -8.44 -11.25 -20.09
C VAL A 477 -7.69 -11.43 -18.77
N ILE A 478 -6.37 -11.32 -18.81
CA ILE A 478 -5.49 -11.38 -17.65
C ILE A 478 -4.77 -10.03 -17.55
N ILE A 479 -4.91 -9.36 -16.41
CA ILE A 479 -4.22 -8.11 -16.09
C ILE A 479 -3.33 -8.34 -14.87
N GLU A 480 -2.03 -8.27 -15.07
CA GLU A 480 -1.02 -8.39 -14.03
C GLU A 480 -0.49 -7.00 -13.64
N ARG A 481 -0.50 -6.71 -12.35
CA ARG A 481 -0.07 -5.44 -11.75
C ARG A 481 1.12 -5.67 -10.83
N ILE A 482 2.29 -5.24 -11.30
CA ILE A 482 3.58 -5.48 -10.65
C ILE A 482 4.05 -4.19 -10.01
N TYR A 483 4.57 -4.28 -8.79
CA TYR A 483 5.23 -3.15 -8.16
C TYR A 483 6.45 -3.62 -7.36
N PRO A 484 7.64 -3.02 -7.53
CA PRO A 484 8.85 -3.45 -6.86
C PRO A 484 8.67 -3.46 -5.35
N ARG A 485 9.13 -4.54 -4.70
CA ARG A 485 9.09 -4.71 -3.24
C ARG A 485 7.68 -4.67 -2.61
N ARG A 486 6.61 -4.70 -3.42
CA ARG A 486 5.20 -4.77 -2.97
C ARG A 486 4.50 -5.99 -3.54
N ASN A 487 3.30 -6.28 -3.06
CA ASN A 487 2.52 -7.42 -3.53
C ASN A 487 2.15 -7.22 -5.00
N THR A 488 2.24 -8.30 -5.78
CA THR A 488 1.79 -8.37 -7.17
C THR A 488 0.36 -8.88 -7.17
N PHE A 489 -0.49 -8.25 -7.99
CA PHE A 489 -1.88 -8.65 -8.14
C PHE A 489 -2.15 -9.06 -9.57
N VAL A 490 -2.98 -10.08 -9.74
CA VAL A 490 -3.48 -10.49 -11.05
C VAL A 490 -5.00 -10.48 -11.02
N SER A 491 -5.60 -9.88 -12.05
CA SER A 491 -7.02 -9.97 -12.35
C SER A 491 -7.20 -10.92 -13.52
N ILE A 492 -8.02 -11.94 -13.34
CA ILE A 492 -8.38 -12.90 -14.38
C ILE A 492 -9.88 -12.76 -14.60
N THR A 493 -10.27 -12.33 -15.80
CA THR A 493 -11.65 -12.06 -16.16
C THR A 493 -12.06 -12.95 -17.31
N ASN A 494 -13.12 -13.73 -17.13
CA ASN A 494 -13.78 -14.45 -18.20
C ASN A 494 -14.98 -13.63 -18.67
N LEU A 495 -14.91 -13.02 -19.85
CA LEU A 495 -16.02 -12.30 -20.47
C LEU A 495 -16.87 -13.20 -21.39
N GLY A 496 -16.51 -14.49 -21.49
CA GLY A 496 -17.22 -15.47 -22.30
C GLY A 496 -18.47 -16.04 -21.62
N PRO A 497 -19.37 -16.65 -22.40
CA PRO A 497 -20.60 -17.27 -21.90
C PRO A 497 -20.40 -18.64 -21.24
N ASP A 498 -19.23 -19.25 -21.41
CA ASP A 498 -18.93 -20.60 -20.93
C ASP A 498 -17.95 -20.59 -19.76
N ASP A 499 -18.10 -21.56 -18.85
CA ASP A 499 -17.12 -21.82 -17.80
C ASP A 499 -15.82 -22.35 -18.42
N LEU A 500 -14.69 -21.82 -17.97
CA LEU A 500 -13.38 -22.17 -18.50
C LEU A 500 -12.54 -22.85 -17.45
N THR A 501 -11.79 -23.85 -17.90
CA THR A 501 -10.69 -24.43 -17.13
C THR A 501 -9.41 -24.20 -17.91
N VAL A 502 -8.49 -23.43 -17.34
CA VAL A 502 -7.28 -22.97 -18.02
C VAL A 502 -6.07 -23.31 -17.16
N ASP A 503 -5.03 -23.84 -17.78
CA ASP A 503 -3.73 -23.98 -17.14
C ASP A 503 -2.89 -22.74 -17.44
N ILE A 504 -2.70 -21.90 -16.42
CA ILE A 504 -1.82 -20.73 -16.48
C ILE A 504 -0.63 -20.87 -15.52
N SER A 505 -0.30 -22.11 -15.14
CA SER A 505 0.85 -22.42 -14.27
C SER A 505 2.20 -21.99 -14.85
N ALA A 506 2.28 -21.87 -16.18
CA ALA A 506 3.44 -21.33 -16.88
C ALA A 506 3.66 -19.82 -16.63
N LEU A 507 2.61 -19.09 -16.23
CA LEU A 507 2.67 -17.66 -15.89
C LEU A 507 2.78 -17.47 -14.37
N PHE A 508 1.95 -18.17 -13.61
CA PHE A 508 1.81 -17.98 -12.17
C PHE A 508 1.74 -19.33 -11.46
N TYR A 509 2.44 -19.53 -10.35
CA TYR A 509 2.40 -20.80 -9.62
C TYR A 509 1.19 -20.89 -8.67
N SER A 510 1.11 -19.96 -7.70
CA SER A 510 0.03 -19.87 -6.73
C SER A 510 -0.20 -18.44 -6.25
N GLY A 511 -1.32 -18.22 -5.57
CA GLY A 511 -1.61 -16.97 -4.89
C GLY A 511 -2.78 -17.10 -3.93
N GLU A 512 -3.18 -15.96 -3.38
CA GLU A 512 -4.24 -15.81 -2.40
C GLU A 512 -5.41 -15.03 -3.02
N LEU A 513 -6.63 -15.57 -2.91
CA LEU A 513 -7.82 -14.91 -3.42
C LEU A 513 -8.16 -13.67 -2.59
N VAL A 514 -8.27 -12.51 -3.23
CA VAL A 514 -8.48 -11.22 -2.54
C VAL A 514 -9.94 -10.81 -2.47
N LEU A 515 -10.76 -11.23 -3.45
CA LEU A 515 -12.19 -10.93 -3.53
C LEU A 515 -13.01 -12.21 -3.72
N GLY A 516 -14.26 -12.23 -3.24
CA GLY A 516 -15.19 -13.35 -3.41
C GLY A 516 -15.53 -14.11 -2.13
N SER A 517 -16.43 -15.08 -2.22
CA SER A 517 -16.93 -15.88 -1.08
C SER A 517 -15.84 -16.65 -0.34
N ALA A 518 -14.74 -17.00 -1.01
CA ALA A 518 -13.61 -17.74 -0.45
C ALA A 518 -12.39 -16.84 -0.25
N LYS A 519 -12.60 -15.59 0.19
CA LYS A 519 -11.53 -14.62 0.45
C LYS A 519 -10.44 -15.25 1.34
N HIS A 520 -9.17 -14.97 1.03
CA HIS A 520 -7.98 -15.52 1.67
C HIS A 520 -7.73 -17.02 1.43
N SER A 521 -8.52 -17.68 0.57
CA SER A 521 -8.21 -19.04 0.14
C SER A 521 -7.01 -19.07 -0.81
N LYS A 522 -6.21 -20.14 -0.70
CA LYS A 522 -5.09 -20.37 -1.60
C LYS A 522 -5.59 -20.91 -2.94
N VAL A 523 -5.10 -20.32 -4.02
CA VAL A 523 -5.40 -20.68 -5.40
C VAL A 523 -4.13 -21.18 -6.06
N PHE A 524 -4.24 -22.31 -6.75
CA PHE A 524 -3.21 -22.82 -7.64
C PHE A 524 -3.67 -22.65 -9.08
N PHE A 525 -2.75 -22.31 -9.97
CA PHE A 525 -3.06 -21.99 -11.35
C PHE A 525 -2.94 -23.19 -12.32
N ASN A 526 -2.61 -24.37 -11.78
CA ASN A 526 -2.74 -25.62 -12.50
C ASN A 526 -4.23 -25.98 -12.60
N ASN A 527 -4.76 -26.06 -13.82
CA ASN A 527 -6.17 -26.40 -14.05
C ASN A 527 -7.15 -25.42 -13.34
N PHE A 528 -6.86 -24.12 -13.41
CA PHE A 528 -7.65 -23.05 -12.80
C PHE A 528 -9.03 -22.96 -13.43
N LYS A 529 -10.08 -22.99 -12.59
CA LYS A 529 -11.48 -22.89 -13.02
C LYS A 529 -12.00 -21.49 -12.79
N ILE A 530 -12.62 -20.92 -13.81
CA ILE A 530 -13.28 -19.62 -13.74
C ILE A 530 -14.66 -19.73 -14.40
N ARG A 531 -15.69 -19.21 -13.74
CA ARG A 531 -17.04 -19.26 -14.30
C ARG A 531 -17.20 -18.26 -15.43
N SER A 532 -18.24 -18.44 -16.23
CA SER A 532 -18.68 -17.43 -17.18
C SER A 532 -18.93 -16.09 -16.48
N LEU A 533 -18.48 -14.99 -17.11
CA LEU A 533 -18.72 -13.62 -16.65
C LEU A 533 -18.29 -13.37 -15.20
N GLU A 534 -17.18 -14.00 -14.81
CA GLU A 534 -16.56 -13.86 -13.50
C GLU A 534 -15.20 -13.16 -13.61
N THR A 535 -14.89 -12.31 -12.63
CA THR A 535 -13.55 -11.76 -12.41
C THR A 535 -13.02 -12.23 -11.07
N VAL A 536 -11.81 -12.77 -11.10
CA VAL A 536 -11.09 -13.24 -9.92
C VAL A 536 -9.84 -12.40 -9.74
N ILE A 537 -9.68 -11.80 -8.56
CA ILE A 537 -8.49 -11.02 -8.20
C ILE A 537 -7.66 -11.80 -7.20
N VAL A 538 -6.42 -12.09 -7.57
CA VAL A 538 -5.49 -12.91 -6.79
C VAL A 538 -4.24 -12.09 -6.48
N LYS A 539 -3.81 -12.13 -5.22
CA LYS A 539 -2.51 -11.65 -4.78
C LYS A 539 -1.51 -12.78 -4.96
N LEU A 540 -0.50 -12.59 -5.80
CA LEU A 540 0.47 -13.65 -6.12
C LEU A 540 1.41 -13.89 -4.94
N ASP A 541 1.74 -15.17 -4.72
CA ASP A 541 2.84 -15.56 -3.83
C ASP A 541 4.17 -15.16 -4.50
N LYS A 542 5.13 -14.67 -3.71
CA LYS A 542 6.47 -14.30 -4.20
C LYS A 542 7.49 -15.41 -4.06
#